data_AF-A0A970BB05-F1
#
_entry.id   AF-A0A970BB05-F1
#
_cell.length_a   1.000
_cell.length_b   1.000
_cell.length_c   1.000
_cell.angle_alpha   90.00
_cell.angle_beta   90.00
_cell.angle_gamma   90.00
#
_symmetry.space_group_name_H-M   'P 1'
#
loop_
_entity.id
_entity.type
_entity.pdbx_description
1 polymer ?
#
loop_
_entity_poly.entity_id
_entity_poly.type
_entity_poly.pdbx_seq_one_letter_code
_entity_poly.pdbx_strand_id
1 'polypeptide(L)'
;MIPENRPTHPGEFIREDILAEFGLTQAQLAEKLGVSRRTINQLVNEKRGITADMALRLAKFTNTSPQLWLNLQQAVDLWDAYHSPRPTPFDSIKSIMPA
;
A
#
# COMPACT_ATOMS: atom_id res chain seq x y z
N MET A 1 -14.45 2.75 9.86
CA MET A 1 -14.52 1.44 10.56
C MET A 1 -13.31 0.64 10.15
N ILE A 2 -12.55 0.07 11.09
CA ILE A 2 -11.40 -0.79 10.76
C ILE A 2 -11.95 -2.22 10.56
N PRO A 3 -11.60 -2.91 9.46
CA PRO A 3 -12.13 -4.24 9.18
C PRO A 3 -11.56 -5.29 10.14
N GLU A 4 -12.27 -6.40 10.31
CA GLU A 4 -11.82 -7.54 11.12
C GLU A 4 -10.59 -8.21 10.50
N ASN A 5 -10.64 -8.48 9.19
CA ASN A 5 -9.52 -9.07 8.45
C ASN A 5 -8.56 -8.01 7.93
N ARG A 6 -7.26 -8.36 7.90
CA ARG A 6 -6.22 -7.49 7.33
C ARG A 6 -6.50 -7.24 5.85
N PRO A 7 -6.56 -5.97 5.40
CA PRO A 7 -6.67 -5.66 3.98
C PRO A 7 -5.47 -6.17 3.20
N THR A 8 -5.69 -6.52 1.93
CA THR A 8 -4.63 -6.92 1.00
C THR A 8 -3.60 -5.80 0.85
N HIS A 9 -2.32 -6.14 1.00
CA HIS A 9 -1.26 -5.16 0.81
C HIS A 9 -1.18 -4.74 -0.67
N PRO A 10 -1.03 -3.45 -1.01
CA PRO A 10 -0.95 -3.02 -2.41
C PRO A 10 0.16 -3.72 -3.21
N GLY A 11 1.24 -4.09 -2.52
CA GLY A 11 2.34 -4.89 -3.06
C GLY A 11 1.95 -6.30 -3.47
N GLU A 12 1.06 -6.95 -2.71
CA GLU A 12 0.49 -8.26 -3.08
C GLU A 12 -0.35 -8.12 -4.35
N PHE A 13 -1.24 -7.12 -4.40
CA PHE A 13 -2.04 -6.81 -5.60
C PHE A 13 -1.15 -6.54 -6.83
N ILE A 14 -0.05 -5.79 -6.68
CA ILE A 14 0.89 -5.59 -7.79
C ILE A 14 1.51 -6.91 -8.23
N ARG A 15 1.82 -7.81 -7.29
CA ARG A 15 2.48 -9.10 -7.58
C ARG A 15 1.54 -10.09 -8.26
N GLU A 16 0.33 -10.24 -7.74
CA GLU A 16 -0.61 -11.29 -8.15
C GLU A 16 -1.52 -10.84 -9.29
N ASP A 17 -1.89 -9.56 -9.36
CA ASP A 17 -2.79 -9.06 -10.41
C ASP A 17 -1.98 -8.39 -11.52
N ILE A 18 -1.12 -7.42 -11.22
CA ILE A 18 -0.43 -6.65 -12.28
C ILE A 18 0.72 -7.44 -12.93
N LEU A 19 1.63 -8.03 -12.14
CA LEU A 19 2.76 -8.73 -12.75
C LEU A 19 2.31 -10.01 -13.46
N ALA A 20 1.36 -10.75 -12.88
CA ALA A 20 0.88 -12.01 -13.46
C ALA A 20 0.00 -11.77 -14.70
N GLU A 21 -0.99 -10.87 -14.65
CA GLU A 21 -1.90 -10.61 -15.78
C GLU A 21 -1.17 -10.07 -17.01
N PHE A 22 -0.19 -9.18 -16.81
CA PHE A 22 0.55 -8.54 -17.90
C PHE A 22 1.88 -9.23 -18.24
N GLY A 23 2.20 -10.36 -17.60
CA GLY A 23 3.44 -11.10 -17.82
C GLY A 23 4.72 -10.27 -17.58
N LEU A 24 4.68 -9.36 -16.61
CA LEU A 24 5.77 -8.43 -16.33
C LEU A 24 6.70 -8.98 -15.26
N THR A 25 8.00 -8.80 -15.47
CA THR A 25 8.99 -8.97 -14.41
C THR A 25 9.06 -7.72 -13.52
N GLN A 26 9.54 -7.88 -12.29
CA GLN A 26 9.81 -6.73 -11.39
C GLN A 26 10.76 -5.71 -12.02
N ALA A 27 11.69 -6.14 -12.88
CA ALA A 27 12.63 -5.25 -13.56
C ALA A 27 11.93 -4.40 -14.62
N GLN A 28 11.07 -5.02 -15.45
CA GLN A 28 10.28 -4.30 -16.45
C GLN A 28 9.30 -3.31 -15.80
N LEU A 29 8.65 -3.69 -14.69
CA LEU A 29 7.81 -2.75 -13.96
C LEU A 29 8.64 -1.58 -13.40
N ALA A 30 9.82 -1.83 -12.84
CA ALA A 30 10.69 -0.79 -12.32
C ALA A 30 11.10 0.21 -13.41
N GLU A 31 11.47 -0.28 -14.59
CA GLU A 31 11.78 0.54 -15.76
C GLU A 31 10.60 1.39 -16.20
N LYS A 32 9.41 0.79 -16.35
CA LYS A 32 8.17 1.48 -16.76
C LYS A 32 7.74 2.56 -15.76
N LEU A 33 7.96 2.32 -14.47
CA LEU A 33 7.65 3.29 -13.40
C LEU A 33 8.78 4.30 -13.15
N GLY A 34 9.94 4.14 -13.78
CA GLY A 34 11.11 5.01 -13.59
C GLY A 34 11.67 4.97 -12.17
N VAL A 35 11.75 3.78 -11.57
CA VAL A 35 12.27 3.56 -10.20
C VAL A 35 13.27 2.40 -10.17
N SER A 36 13.98 2.24 -9.05
CA SER A 36 14.92 1.11 -8.90
C SER A 36 14.18 -0.24 -8.82
N ARG A 37 14.81 -1.31 -9.32
CA ARG A 37 14.29 -2.68 -9.11
C ARG A 37 14.14 -3.03 -7.62
N ARG A 38 15.02 -2.50 -6.76
CA ARG A 38 14.92 -2.65 -5.29
C ARG A 38 13.62 -2.06 -4.75
N THR A 39 13.18 -0.91 -5.26
CA THR A 39 11.91 -0.29 -4.90
C THR A 39 10.75 -1.24 -5.18
N ILE A 40 10.67 -1.79 -6.40
CA ILE A 40 9.61 -2.74 -6.76
C ILE A 40 9.72 -4.01 -5.93
N ASN A 41 10.92 -4.56 -5.75
CA ASN A 41 11.13 -5.76 -4.95
C ASN A 41 10.64 -5.61 -3.50
N GLN A 42 10.94 -4.48 -2.86
CA GLN A 42 10.45 -4.23 -1.51
C GLN A 42 8.93 -4.08 -1.49
N LEU A 43 8.34 -3.43 -2.52
CA LEU A 43 6.91 -3.21 -2.60
C LEU A 43 6.16 -4.54 -2.74
N VAL A 44 6.53 -5.37 -3.72
CA VAL A 44 5.85 -6.65 -4.00
C VAL A 44 6.06 -7.73 -2.93
N ASN A 45 7.07 -7.56 -2.08
CA ASN A 45 7.29 -8.41 -0.89
C ASN A 45 6.73 -7.77 0.40
N GLU A 46 5.90 -6.73 0.28
CA GLU A 46 5.22 -6.08 1.40
C GLU A 46 6.17 -5.50 2.47
N LYS A 47 7.43 -5.22 2.08
CA LYS A 47 8.46 -4.64 2.96
C LYS A 47 8.44 -3.11 2.97
N ARG A 48 7.63 -2.50 2.11
CA ARG A 48 7.38 -1.05 2.05
C ARG A 48 5.98 -0.77 1.58
N GLY A 49 5.41 0.31 2.07
CA GLY A 49 4.17 0.85 1.55
C GLY A 49 4.34 1.70 0.28
N ILE A 50 3.19 2.06 -0.30
CA ILE A 50 3.05 3.04 -1.38
C ILE A 50 3.15 4.45 -0.80
N THR A 51 4.07 5.25 -1.38
CA THR A 51 4.15 6.69 -1.14
C THR A 51 3.29 7.45 -2.16
N ALA A 52 3.04 8.74 -1.93
CA ALA A 52 2.32 9.58 -2.90
C ALA A 52 2.98 9.61 -4.29
N ASP A 53 4.33 9.68 -4.37
CA ASP A 53 5.06 9.60 -5.64
C ASP A 53 4.84 8.24 -6.33
N MET A 54 4.87 7.13 -5.58
CA MET A 54 4.61 5.81 -6.15
C MET A 54 3.15 5.68 -6.62
N ALA A 55 2.19 6.23 -5.88
CA ALA A 55 0.79 6.24 -6.26
C ALA A 55 0.56 7.01 -7.57
N LEU A 56 1.23 8.16 -7.77
CA LEU A 56 1.18 8.91 -9.03
C LEU A 56 1.75 8.11 -10.20
N ARG A 57 2.87 7.41 -9.99
CA ARG A 57 3.50 6.55 -11.01
C ARG A 57 2.61 5.38 -11.41
N LEU A 58 2.09 4.66 -10.41
CA LEU A 58 1.20 3.51 -10.63
C LEU A 58 -0.09 3.95 -11.32
N ALA A 59 -0.73 5.02 -10.84
CA ALA A 59 -1.93 5.59 -11.45
C ALA A 59 -1.74 5.91 -12.94
N LYS A 60 -0.62 6.55 -13.30
CA LYS A 60 -0.28 6.83 -14.69
C LYS A 60 -0.03 5.55 -15.50
N PHE A 61 0.61 4.55 -14.90
CA PHE A 61 0.91 3.29 -15.57
C PHE A 61 -0.33 2.41 -15.80
N THR A 62 -1.23 2.34 -14.83
CA THR A 62 -2.43 1.48 -14.86
C THR A 62 -3.69 2.21 -15.34
N ASN A 63 -3.57 3.48 -15.72
CA ASN A 63 -4.72 4.35 -16.05
C ASN A 63 -5.80 4.38 -14.95
N THR A 64 -5.35 4.51 -13.70
CA THR A 64 -6.21 4.62 -12.50
C THR A 64 -5.96 5.93 -11.75
N SER A 65 -6.58 6.11 -10.58
CA SER A 65 -6.36 7.30 -9.75
C SER A 65 -5.24 7.06 -8.72
N PRO A 66 -4.43 8.08 -8.37
CA PRO A 66 -3.47 7.98 -7.25
C PRO A 66 -4.17 7.69 -5.91
N GLN A 67 -5.40 8.19 -5.76
CA GLN A 67 -6.20 7.99 -4.55
C GLN A 67 -6.54 6.50 -4.34
N LEU A 68 -6.78 5.74 -5.41
CA LEU A 68 -7.01 4.30 -5.31
C LEU A 68 -5.84 3.61 -4.61
N TRP A 69 -4.60 3.90 -5.04
CA TRP A 69 -3.39 3.32 -4.47
C TRP A 69 -3.16 3.74 -3.02
N LEU A 70 -3.40 5.02 -2.69
CA LEU A 70 -3.27 5.53 -1.33
C LEU A 70 -4.35 4.97 -0.40
N ASN A 71 -5.57 4.74 -0.89
CA ASN A 71 -6.64 4.13 -0.10
C ASN A 71 -6.30 2.69 0.28
N LEU A 72 -5.74 1.90 -0.64
CA LEU A 72 -5.27 0.55 -0.35
C LEU A 72 -4.19 0.57 0.74
N GLN A 73 -3.21 1.48 0.62
CA GLN A 73 -2.16 1.62 1.63
C GLN A 73 -2.73 2.06 2.99
N GLN A 74 -3.61 3.05 3.01
CA GLN A 74 -4.21 3.57 4.24
C GLN A 74 -5.03 2.50 4.96
N ALA A 75 -5.76 1.66 4.23
CA ALA A 75 -6.53 0.58 4.83
C ALA A 75 -5.61 -0.40 5.59
N VAL A 76 -4.48 -0.77 4.99
CA VAL A 76 -3.47 -1.63 5.63
C VAL A 76 -2.83 -0.94 6.82
N ASP A 77 -2.37 0.29 6.65
CA ASP A 77 -1.66 1.04 7.69
C ASP A 77 -2.54 1.22 8.94
N LEU A 78 -3.82 1.56 8.75
CA LEU A 78 -4.77 1.69 9.86
C LEU A 78 -5.05 0.35 10.54
N TRP A 79 -5.21 -0.73 9.77
CA TRP A 79 -5.42 -2.05 10.34
C TRP A 79 -4.21 -2.52 11.14
N ASP A 80 -2.99 -2.39 10.60
CA ASP A 80 -1.74 -2.79 11.25
C ASP A 80 -1.48 -1.95 12.52
N ALA A 81 -1.77 -0.64 12.47
CA ALA A 81 -1.64 0.24 13.62
C ALA A 81 -2.64 -0.12 14.74
N TYR A 82 -3.88 -0.45 14.39
CA TYR A 82 -4.92 -0.80 15.36
C TYR A 82 -4.73 -2.18 15.98
N HIS A 83 -4.25 -3.16 15.22
CA HIS A 83 -3.99 -4.53 15.70
C HIS A 83 -2.56 -4.73 16.20
N SER A 84 -1.80 -3.66 16.40
CA SER A 84 -0.43 -3.76 16.89
C SER A 84 -0.42 -4.38 18.29
N PRO A 85 0.40 -5.42 18.56
CA PRO A 85 0.46 -6.05 19.88
C PRO A 85 1.19 -5.18 20.91
N ARG A 86 1.75 -4.04 20.49
CA ARG A 86 2.45 -3.11 21.37
C ARG A 86 1.46 -2.13 21.96
N PRO A 87 1.60 -1.73 23.23
CA PRO A 87 0.77 -0.68 23.81
C PRO A 87 0.89 0.57 22.95
N THR A 88 -0.23 1.02 22.39
CA THR A 88 -0.22 2.21 21.55
C THR A 88 -0.57 3.43 22.39
N PRO A 89 0.13 4.56 22.23
CA PRO A 89 -0.23 5.78 22.96
C PRO A 89 -1.65 6.26 22.66
N PHE A 90 -2.24 5.88 21.53
CA PHE A 90 -3.55 6.38 21.10
C PHE A 90 -4.72 5.85 21.93
N ASP A 91 -4.59 4.67 22.57
CA ASP A 91 -5.63 4.11 23.45
C ASP A 91 -5.94 5.01 24.66
N SER A 92 -4.98 5.86 25.03
CA SER A 92 -5.10 6.80 26.16
C SER A 92 -5.67 8.16 25.78
N ILE A 93 -5.88 8.42 24.48
CA ILE A 93 -6.31 9.73 23.98
C ILE A 93 -7.81 9.91 24.25
N LYS A 94 -8.17 11.03 24.88
CA LYS A 94 -9.56 11.41 25.11
C LYS A 94 -10.05 12.33 23.99
N SER A 95 -11.26 12.07 23.50
CA SER A 95 -11.90 12.95 22.52
C SER A 95 -12.14 14.34 23.12
N ILE A 96 -11.73 15.38 22.40
CA ILE A 96 -12.10 16.77 22.70
C ILE A 96 -13.49 17.12 22.13
N MET A 97 -14.00 16.31 21.21
CA MET A 97 -15.33 16.47 20.64
C MET A 97 -16.35 15.70 21.50
N PRO A 98 -17.52 16.29 21.79
CA PRO A 98 -18.60 15.58 22.44
C PRO A 98 -19.08 14.40 21.57
N ALA A 99 -19.57 13.36 22.23
CA ALA A 99 -20.14 12.17 21.59
C ALA A 99 -21.47 12.48 20.90
#